data_AF-A0A944PYZ3-F1
#
_entry.id   AF-A0A944PYZ3-F1
#
_cell.length_a   1.000
_cell.length_b   1.000
_cell.length_c   1.000
_cell.angle_alpha   90.00
_cell.angle_beta   90.00
_cell.angle_gamma   90.00
#
_symmetry.space_group_name_H-M   'P 1'
#
loop_
_entity.id
_entity.type
_entity.pdbx_description
1 polymer ?
#
loop_
_entity_poly.entity_id
_entity_poly.type
_entity_poly.pdbx_seq_one_letter_code
_entity_poly.pdbx_strand_id
1 'polypeptide(L)'
;MARWAPDSRERLRAAALELFEERGFAATTVPDIVERAGLTKRTFFRHFSDKREVFFGDDEIPTIATRMLADAPAGVPPMALLSEGLQKLAAERFEPRRHEMRAARQIIDAEPALRERDLRKQADLRVAVEDGFLRRGEDPLTARVLAGITVETIQTAIEAWLADERGALLTDHIEAVLAQMRAVLASDPG
;
A
#
# COMPACT_ATOMS: atom_id res chain seq x y z
N MET A 1 -24.29 10.73 22.24
CA MET A 1 -23.44 11.49 21.28
C MET A 1 -21.98 11.12 21.50
N ALA A 2 -21.52 10.00 20.93
CA ALA A 2 -20.10 9.65 20.98
C ALA A 2 -19.37 10.49 19.93
N ARG A 3 -18.76 11.59 20.38
CA ARG A 3 -17.93 12.47 19.55
C ARG A 3 -16.64 11.71 19.25
N TRP A 4 -16.57 11.03 18.10
CA TRP A 4 -15.40 10.28 17.65
C TRP A 4 -14.23 11.25 17.52
N ALA A 5 -13.35 11.28 18.51
CA ALA A 5 -12.04 11.89 18.33
C ALA A 5 -11.22 10.91 17.47
N PRO A 6 -10.61 11.33 16.36
CA PRO A 6 -9.70 10.46 15.62
C PRO A 6 -8.66 9.86 16.55
N ASP A 7 -8.31 8.59 16.33
CA ASP A 7 -7.33 7.90 17.19
C ASP A 7 -6.02 8.70 17.23
N SER A 8 -5.27 8.61 18.32
CA SER A 8 -4.01 9.37 18.52
C SER A 8 -3.09 9.21 17.31
N ARG A 9 -3.09 8.03 16.69
CA ARG A 9 -2.36 7.73 15.47
C ARG A 9 -2.83 8.54 14.26
N GLU A 10 -4.13 8.59 14.01
CA GLU A 10 -4.72 9.32 12.88
C GLU A 10 -4.45 10.82 13.00
N ARG A 11 -4.52 11.35 14.23
CA ARG A 11 -4.14 12.74 14.51
C ARG A 11 -2.68 13.03 14.18
N LEU A 12 -1.77 12.11 14.54
CA LEU A 12 -0.35 12.24 14.18
C LEU A 12 -0.13 12.17 12.66
N ARG A 13 -0.86 11.28 11.96
CA ARG A 13 -0.79 11.17 10.48
C ARG A 13 -1.27 12.43 9.79
N ALA A 14 -2.44 12.93 10.18
CA ALA A 14 -3.01 14.15 9.63
C ALA A 14 -2.09 15.35 9.87
N ALA A 15 -1.60 15.54 11.11
CA ALA A 15 -0.68 16.63 11.44
C ALA A 15 0.64 16.55 10.66
N ALA A 16 1.19 15.35 10.47
CA ALA A 16 2.40 15.17 9.68
C ALA A 16 2.14 15.49 8.20
N LEU A 17 1.04 15.02 7.63
CA LEU A 17 0.67 15.27 6.25
C LEU A 17 0.55 16.79 5.99
N GLU A 18 -0.21 17.50 6.82
CA GLU A 18 -0.36 18.97 6.74
C GLU A 18 1.00 19.68 6.82
N LEU A 19 1.85 19.32 7.79
CA LEU A 19 3.16 19.97 7.95
C LEU A 19 4.11 19.68 6.78
N PHE A 20 4.06 18.47 6.23
CA PHE A 20 4.85 18.11 5.06
C PHE A 20 4.37 18.86 3.81
N GLU A 21 3.07 19.09 3.64
CA GLU A 21 2.54 19.94 2.57
C GLU A 21 2.91 21.42 2.77
N GLU A 22 2.82 21.94 4.01
CA GLU A 22 3.10 23.35 4.33
C GLU A 22 4.59 23.70 4.15
N ARG A 23 5.50 22.81 4.56
CA ARG A 23 6.93 23.15 4.79
C ARG A 23 7.92 22.20 4.15
N GLY A 24 7.44 21.08 3.61
CA GLY A 24 8.26 19.98 3.14
C GLY A 24 8.64 18.98 4.24
N PHE A 25 8.95 17.75 3.81
CA PHE A 25 9.32 16.66 4.70
C PHE A 25 10.62 16.96 5.46
N ALA A 26 11.67 17.45 4.79
CA ALA A 26 12.96 17.73 5.40
C ALA A 26 12.88 18.73 6.58
N ALA A 27 12.13 19.82 6.41
CA ALA A 27 11.99 20.90 7.40
C ALA A 27 11.08 20.57 8.59
N THR A 28 10.26 19.51 8.49
CA THR A 28 9.32 19.12 9.54
C THR A 28 9.95 18.16 10.55
N THR A 29 9.76 18.40 11.84
CA THR A 29 10.30 17.57 12.93
C THR A 29 9.20 16.84 13.72
N VAL A 30 9.56 15.76 14.43
CA VAL A 30 8.64 15.07 15.35
C VAL A 30 8.05 16.02 16.41
N PRO A 31 8.83 16.93 17.06
CA PRO A 31 8.27 18.00 17.88
C PRO A 31 7.13 18.78 17.22
N ASP A 32 7.30 19.24 15.98
CA ASP A 32 6.28 20.02 15.26
C ASP A 32 5.00 19.21 15.06
N ILE A 33 5.16 17.93 14.69
CA ILE A 33 4.04 17.01 14.46
C ILE A 33 3.24 16.79 15.74
N VAL A 34 3.91 16.53 16.87
CA VAL A 34 3.19 16.26 18.13
C VAL A 34 2.55 17.52 18.70
N GLU A 35 3.17 18.69 18.52
CA GLU A 35 2.59 19.97 18.87
C GLU A 35 1.30 20.22 18.07
N ARG A 36 1.36 20.09 16.74
CA ARG A 36 0.20 20.23 15.85
C ARG A 36 -0.90 19.23 16.17
N ALA A 37 -0.53 17.98 16.43
CA ALA A 37 -1.48 16.94 16.78
C ALA A 37 -2.06 17.10 18.19
N GLY A 38 -1.52 17.97 19.04
CA GLY A 38 -1.90 18.09 20.45
C GLY A 38 -1.59 16.83 21.26
N LEU A 39 -0.45 16.21 20.98
CA LEU A 39 0.02 14.94 21.55
C LEU A 39 1.46 15.08 22.05
N THR A 40 2.02 14.00 22.59
CA THR A 40 3.39 13.99 23.14
C THR A 40 4.34 13.18 22.27
N LYS A 41 5.66 13.46 22.37
CA LYS A 41 6.70 12.61 21.75
C LYS A 41 6.59 11.15 22.18
N ARG A 42 6.26 10.89 23.45
CA ARG A 42 6.00 9.52 23.94
C ARG A 42 4.87 8.85 23.18
N THR A 43 3.82 9.59 22.85
CA THR A 43 2.71 9.08 22.04
C THR A 43 3.15 8.82 20.61
N PHE A 44 3.94 9.72 20.01
CA PHE A 44 4.51 9.50 18.68
C PHE A 44 5.33 8.22 18.62
N PHE A 45 6.33 8.07 19.49
CA PHE A 45 7.24 6.92 19.50
C PHE A 45 6.59 5.59 19.89
N ARG A 46 5.37 5.63 20.44
CA ARG A 46 4.54 4.42 20.63
C ARG A 46 3.98 3.91 19.30
N HIS A 47 3.75 4.79 18.33
CA HIS A 47 3.14 4.44 17.03
C HIS A 47 4.15 4.40 15.88
N PHE A 48 5.20 5.22 15.92
CA PHE A 48 6.14 5.40 14.82
C PHE A 48 7.58 5.52 15.35
N SER A 49 8.52 4.77 14.78
CA SER A 49 9.93 4.86 15.19
C SER A 49 10.58 6.17 14.76
N ASP A 50 10.15 6.74 13.63
CA ASP A 50 10.56 8.05 13.14
C ASP A 50 9.49 8.67 12.22
N LYS A 51 9.73 9.90 11.70
CA LYS A 51 8.77 10.63 10.86
C LYS A 51 8.49 9.98 9.50
N ARG A 52 9.37 9.14 8.96
CA ARG A 52 9.13 8.39 7.71
C ARG A 52 8.05 7.35 7.93
N GLU A 53 8.06 6.69 9.08
CA GLU A 53 7.10 5.63 9.41
C GLU A 53 5.67 6.13 9.59
N VAL A 54 5.41 7.44 9.58
CA VAL A 54 4.04 7.97 9.62
C VAL A 54 3.19 7.43 8.45
N PHE A 55 3.81 7.29 7.27
CA PHE A 55 3.18 6.73 6.08
C PHE A 55 3.16 5.19 6.04
N PHE A 56 4.06 4.52 6.79
CA PHE A 56 4.36 3.09 6.60
C PHE A 56 4.13 2.20 7.82
N GLY A 57 4.12 2.75 9.03
CA GLY A 57 4.33 2.03 10.30
C GLY A 57 3.17 1.16 10.79
N ASP A 58 2.26 0.74 9.92
CA ASP A 58 1.15 -0.20 10.19
C ASP A 58 0.63 -0.81 8.92
N ASP A 59 1.57 -1.16 8.06
CA ASP A 59 1.27 -1.96 6.91
C ASP A 59 0.97 -3.39 7.38
N GLU A 60 -0.26 -3.65 7.77
CA GLU A 60 -0.77 -5.00 8.02
C GLU A 60 -0.94 -5.78 6.71
N ILE A 61 -0.83 -5.09 5.57
CA ILE A 61 -1.08 -5.66 4.24
C ILE A 61 -0.23 -6.90 3.95
N PRO A 62 1.09 -6.95 4.25
CA PRO A 62 1.88 -8.16 4.05
C PRO A 62 1.32 -9.35 4.85
N THR A 63 1.04 -9.15 6.15
CA THR A 63 0.48 -10.23 7.00
C THR A 63 -0.91 -10.67 6.55
N ILE A 64 -1.77 -9.71 6.17
CA ILE A 64 -3.10 -9.99 5.62
C ILE A 64 -2.99 -10.79 4.33
N ALA A 65 -2.10 -10.38 3.41
CA ALA A 65 -1.87 -11.04 2.13
C ALA A 65 -1.39 -12.48 2.32
N THR A 66 -0.36 -12.71 3.15
CA THR A 66 0.14 -14.05 3.46
C THR A 66 -0.98 -14.96 3.96
N ARG A 67 -1.77 -14.49 4.94
CA ARG A 67 -2.86 -15.27 5.53
C ARG A 67 -3.97 -15.54 4.50
N MET A 68 -4.41 -14.52 3.78
CA MET A 68 -5.48 -14.66 2.77
C MET A 68 -5.12 -15.68 1.69
N LEU A 69 -3.85 -15.69 1.24
CA LEU A 69 -3.38 -16.62 0.23
C LEU A 69 -3.22 -18.05 0.77
N ALA A 70 -2.65 -18.18 1.97
CA ALA A 70 -2.45 -19.48 2.62
C ALA A 70 -3.77 -20.18 2.96
N ASP A 71 -4.78 -19.42 3.42
CA ASP A 71 -6.08 -19.94 3.87
C ASP A 71 -7.09 -20.12 2.71
N ALA A 72 -6.74 -19.73 1.49
CA ALA A 72 -7.66 -19.81 0.36
C ALA A 72 -8.03 -21.27 0.03
N PRO A 73 -9.26 -21.56 -0.43
CA PRO A 73 -9.68 -22.93 -0.75
C PRO A 73 -8.79 -23.59 -1.81
N ALA A 74 -8.52 -24.89 -1.66
CA ALA A 74 -7.82 -25.67 -2.67
C ALA A 74 -8.62 -25.70 -3.99
N GLY A 75 -7.94 -25.70 -5.13
CA GLY A 75 -8.55 -25.77 -6.47
C GLY A 75 -8.94 -24.43 -7.08
N VAL A 76 -8.90 -23.32 -6.34
CA VAL A 76 -8.99 -21.97 -6.94
C VAL A 76 -7.69 -21.67 -7.70
N PRO A 77 -7.73 -21.28 -8.99
CA PRO A 77 -6.54 -20.94 -9.75
C PRO A 77 -5.76 -19.78 -9.10
N PRO A 78 -4.42 -19.82 -9.02
CA PRO A 78 -3.65 -18.80 -8.29
C PRO A 78 -3.83 -17.38 -8.82
N MET A 79 -3.94 -17.23 -10.15
CA MET A 79 -4.22 -15.93 -10.78
C MET A 79 -5.61 -15.39 -10.43
N ALA A 80 -6.60 -16.25 -10.21
CA ALA A 80 -7.92 -15.81 -9.77
C ALA A 80 -7.87 -15.28 -8.33
N LEU A 81 -7.16 -15.97 -7.43
CA LEU A 81 -6.95 -15.52 -6.05
C LEU A 81 -6.21 -14.18 -5.96
N LEU A 82 -5.18 -14.01 -6.79
CA LEU A 82 -4.48 -12.75 -6.92
C LEU A 82 -5.45 -11.63 -7.31
N SER A 83 -6.20 -11.82 -8.39
CA SER A 83 -7.16 -10.83 -8.89
C SER A 83 -8.21 -10.49 -7.82
N GLU A 84 -8.88 -11.49 -7.26
CA GLU A 84 -9.91 -11.30 -6.22
C GLU A 84 -9.36 -10.61 -4.97
N GLY A 85 -8.15 -11.00 -4.53
CA GLY A 85 -7.48 -10.39 -3.38
C GLY A 85 -7.16 -8.91 -3.60
N LEU A 86 -6.62 -8.55 -4.78
CA LEU A 86 -6.33 -7.17 -5.14
C LEU A 86 -7.61 -6.34 -5.25
N GLN A 87 -8.66 -6.87 -5.88
CA GLN A 87 -9.95 -6.20 -6.03
C GLN A 87 -10.60 -5.91 -4.66
N LYS A 88 -10.59 -6.90 -3.76
CA LYS A 88 -11.11 -6.72 -2.40
C LYS A 88 -10.31 -5.67 -1.62
N LEU A 89 -8.98 -5.74 -1.67
CA LEU A 89 -8.12 -4.79 -0.96
C LEU A 89 -8.31 -3.35 -1.47
N ALA A 90 -8.44 -3.20 -2.80
CA ALA A 90 -8.69 -1.92 -3.44
C ALA A 90 -9.99 -1.29 -2.92
N ALA A 91 -11.11 -2.01 -3.06
CA ALA A 91 -12.44 -1.51 -2.69
C ALA A 91 -12.57 -1.24 -1.18
N GLU A 92 -12.09 -2.16 -0.32
CA GLU A 92 -12.33 -2.06 1.12
C GLU A 92 -11.36 -1.12 1.84
N ARG A 93 -10.12 -0.95 1.32
CA ARG A 93 -9.04 -0.34 2.10
C ARG A 93 -8.38 0.86 1.43
N PHE A 94 -8.26 0.86 0.10
CA PHE A 94 -7.57 1.94 -0.63
C PHE A 94 -8.52 3.00 -1.14
N GLU A 95 -9.60 2.62 -1.82
CA GLU A 95 -10.54 3.57 -2.43
C GLU A 95 -11.15 4.59 -1.45
N PRO A 96 -11.59 4.20 -0.23
CA PRO A 96 -12.09 5.16 0.76
C PRO A 96 -11.05 6.21 1.19
N ARG A 97 -9.76 5.93 0.99
CA ARG A 97 -8.63 6.74 1.44
C ARG A 97 -7.93 7.47 0.29
N ARG A 98 -8.55 7.52 -0.90
CA ARG A 98 -7.94 8.08 -2.13
C ARG A 98 -7.28 9.43 -1.93
N HIS A 99 -7.96 10.37 -1.26
CA HIS A 99 -7.46 11.71 -1.03
C HIS A 99 -6.16 11.70 -0.21
N GLU A 100 -6.17 10.99 0.92
CA GLU A 100 -4.99 10.84 1.79
C GLU A 100 -3.84 10.15 1.05
N MET A 101 -4.14 9.10 0.28
CA MET A 101 -3.14 8.36 -0.49
C MET A 101 -2.51 9.23 -1.58
N ARG A 102 -3.30 10.07 -2.26
CA ARG A 102 -2.79 11.00 -3.28
C ARG A 102 -1.81 11.99 -2.68
N ALA A 103 -2.18 12.62 -1.56
CA ALA A 103 -1.33 13.58 -0.86
C ALA A 103 -0.04 12.92 -0.35
N ALA A 104 -0.16 11.76 0.31
CA ALA A 104 1.00 10.99 0.76
C ALA A 104 1.93 10.59 -0.39
N ARG A 105 1.37 10.17 -1.54
CA ARG A 105 2.15 9.77 -2.71
C ARG A 105 2.96 10.93 -3.29
N GLN A 106 2.39 12.13 -3.37
CA GLN A 106 3.10 13.32 -3.83
C GLN A 106 4.33 13.62 -2.97
N ILE A 107 4.20 13.49 -1.64
CA ILE A 107 5.32 13.69 -0.70
C ILE A 107 6.37 12.59 -0.85
N ILE A 108 5.93 11.33 -0.97
CA ILE A 108 6.84 10.20 -1.17
C ILE A 108 7.65 10.38 -2.45
N ASP A 109 7.00 10.72 -3.57
CA ASP A 109 7.67 10.86 -4.87
C ASP A 109 8.67 12.03 -4.91
N ALA A 110 8.37 13.10 -4.17
CA ALA A 110 9.26 14.25 -4.04
C ALA A 110 10.52 13.95 -3.22
N GLU A 111 10.48 12.99 -2.29
CA GLU A 111 11.53 12.81 -1.30
C GLU A 111 12.29 11.48 -1.40
N PRO A 112 13.60 11.50 -1.78
CA PRO A 112 14.40 10.29 -1.98
C PRO A 112 14.35 9.28 -0.83
N ALA A 113 14.47 9.76 0.41
CA ALA A 113 14.46 8.89 1.59
C ALA A 113 13.11 8.19 1.83
N LEU A 114 12.00 8.77 1.36
CA LEU A 114 10.69 8.15 1.42
C LEU A 114 10.50 7.14 0.28
N ARG A 115 10.99 7.45 -0.93
CA ARG A 115 11.00 6.48 -2.05
C ARG A 115 11.80 5.22 -1.72
N GLU A 116 12.98 5.37 -1.13
CA GLU A 116 13.79 4.22 -0.68
C GLU A 116 13.02 3.34 0.33
N ARG A 117 12.28 3.98 1.23
CA ARG A 117 11.48 3.27 2.23
C ARG A 117 10.25 2.60 1.62
N ASP A 118 9.61 3.22 0.64
CA ASP A 118 8.49 2.67 -0.12
C ASP A 118 8.93 1.44 -0.93
N LEU A 119 10.06 1.52 -1.65
CA LEU A 119 10.64 0.37 -2.36
C LEU A 119 10.94 -0.80 -1.42
N ARG A 120 11.42 -0.53 -0.21
CA ARG A 120 11.60 -1.58 0.81
C ARG A 120 10.28 -2.21 1.23
N LYS A 121 9.25 -1.40 1.48
CA LYS A 121 7.90 -1.89 1.81
C LYS A 121 7.34 -2.79 0.70
N GLN A 122 7.53 -2.40 -0.55
CA GLN A 122 7.12 -3.19 -1.70
C GLN A 122 7.85 -4.54 -1.78
N ALA A 123 9.15 -4.56 -1.47
CA ALA A 123 9.92 -5.79 -1.39
C ALA A 123 9.43 -6.71 -0.26
N ASP A 124 9.12 -6.14 0.92
CA ASP A 124 8.56 -6.89 2.06
C ASP A 124 7.19 -7.51 1.69
N LEU A 125 6.34 -6.77 0.97
CA LEU A 125 5.07 -7.28 0.47
C LEU A 125 5.27 -8.44 -0.52
N ARG A 126 6.24 -8.33 -1.44
CA ARG A 126 6.55 -9.42 -2.38
C ARG A 126 6.91 -10.69 -1.64
N VAL A 127 7.78 -10.61 -0.64
CA VAL A 127 8.17 -11.77 0.19
C VAL A 127 6.96 -12.37 0.89
N ALA A 128 6.08 -11.54 1.45
CA ALA A 128 4.88 -12.01 2.15
C ALA A 128 3.86 -12.69 1.22
N VAL A 129 3.69 -12.19 0.00
CA VAL A 129 2.83 -12.79 -1.03
C VAL A 129 3.42 -14.12 -1.51
N GLU A 130 4.73 -14.19 -1.75
CA GLU A 130 5.44 -15.42 -2.13
C GLU A 130 5.26 -16.50 -1.05
N ASP A 131 5.49 -16.16 0.21
CA ASP A 131 5.27 -17.05 1.35
C ASP A 131 3.81 -17.51 1.46
N GLY A 132 2.84 -16.63 1.17
CA GLY A 132 1.42 -17.00 1.11
C GLY A 132 1.12 -18.09 0.07
N PHE A 133 1.65 -17.94 -1.15
CA PHE A 133 1.50 -18.95 -2.21
C PHE A 133 2.26 -20.25 -1.93
N LEU A 134 3.45 -20.16 -1.33
CA LEU A 134 4.20 -21.35 -0.90
C LEU A 134 3.44 -22.15 0.15
N ARG A 135 2.87 -21.49 1.16
CA ARG A 135 2.05 -22.14 2.21
C ARG A 135 0.77 -22.75 1.66
N ARG A 136 0.22 -22.17 0.61
CA ARG A 136 -0.92 -22.72 -0.14
C ARG A 136 -0.56 -24.01 -0.90
N GLY A 137 0.73 -24.21 -1.21
CA GLY A 137 1.24 -25.41 -1.90
C GLY A 137 1.65 -25.19 -3.35
N GLU A 138 1.75 -23.94 -3.82
CA GLU A 138 2.31 -23.64 -5.13
C GLU A 138 3.81 -23.97 -5.17
N ASP A 139 4.33 -24.35 -6.34
CA ASP A 139 5.76 -24.57 -6.50
C ASP A 139 6.55 -23.24 -6.38
N PRO A 140 7.85 -23.29 -6.03
CA PRO A 140 8.63 -22.06 -5.77
C PRO A 140 8.74 -21.10 -6.94
N LEU A 141 8.79 -21.58 -8.19
CA LEU A 141 8.89 -20.70 -9.34
C LEU A 141 7.55 -20.00 -9.57
N THR A 142 6.45 -20.75 -9.52
CA THR A 142 5.09 -20.21 -9.66
C THR A 142 4.79 -19.19 -8.56
N ALA A 143 5.09 -19.51 -7.29
CA ALA A 143 4.88 -18.59 -6.16
C ALA A 143 5.66 -17.27 -6.34
N ARG A 144 6.93 -17.35 -6.78
CA ARG A 144 7.77 -16.18 -7.03
C ARG A 144 7.25 -15.32 -8.18
N VAL A 145 6.81 -15.94 -9.27
CA VAL A 145 6.23 -15.23 -10.44
C VAL A 145 4.93 -14.55 -10.04
N LEU A 146 4.03 -15.25 -9.34
CA LEU A 146 2.78 -14.69 -8.85
C LEU A 146 3.00 -13.51 -7.91
N ALA A 147 3.95 -13.63 -6.96
CA ALA A 147 4.30 -12.52 -6.08
C ALA A 147 4.84 -11.31 -6.86
N GLY A 148 5.62 -11.56 -7.92
CA GLY A 148 6.06 -10.55 -8.87
C GLY A 148 4.89 -9.80 -9.51
N ILE A 149 3.96 -10.56 -10.10
CA ILE A 149 2.78 -10.03 -10.78
C ILE A 149 1.88 -9.26 -9.82
N THR A 150 1.60 -9.79 -8.63
CA THR A 150 0.74 -9.13 -7.62
C THR A 150 1.24 -7.74 -7.30
N VAL A 151 2.53 -7.64 -6.98
CA VAL A 151 3.16 -6.39 -6.53
C VAL A 151 3.26 -5.39 -7.67
N GLU A 152 3.63 -5.82 -8.88
CA GLU A 152 3.68 -4.95 -10.06
C GLU A 152 2.29 -4.42 -10.44
N THR A 153 1.28 -5.30 -10.39
CA THR A 153 -0.11 -4.95 -10.73
C THR A 153 -0.64 -3.87 -9.82
N ILE A 154 -0.54 -4.05 -8.50
CA ILE A 154 -1.11 -3.11 -7.55
C ILE A 154 -0.39 -1.76 -7.55
N GLN A 155 0.94 -1.74 -7.73
CA GLN A 155 1.69 -0.49 -7.81
C GLN A 155 1.32 0.31 -9.04
N THR A 156 1.35 -0.32 -10.21
CA THR A 156 0.99 0.32 -11.48
C THR A 156 -0.45 0.84 -11.42
N ALA A 157 -1.37 0.03 -10.87
CA ALA A 157 -2.77 0.43 -10.74
C ALA A 157 -2.95 1.60 -9.78
N ILE A 158 -2.27 1.61 -8.62
CA ILE A 158 -2.32 2.74 -7.67
C ILE A 158 -1.78 4.02 -8.31
N GLU A 159 -0.63 3.96 -9.00
CA GLU A 159 -0.05 5.13 -9.65
C GLU A 159 -0.99 5.72 -10.70
N ALA A 160 -1.53 4.88 -11.59
CA ALA A 160 -2.51 5.30 -12.60
C ALA A 160 -3.78 5.86 -11.96
N TRP A 161 -4.29 5.20 -10.93
CA TRP A 161 -5.51 5.60 -10.22
C TRP A 161 -5.35 6.94 -9.47
N LEU A 162 -4.21 7.17 -8.83
CA LEU A 162 -3.94 8.43 -8.14
C LEU A 162 -3.74 9.58 -9.13
N ALA A 163 -3.24 9.31 -10.33
CA ALA A 163 -3.12 10.28 -11.42
C ALA A 163 -4.44 10.54 -12.19
N ASP A 164 -5.41 9.63 -12.13
CA ASP A 164 -6.65 9.74 -12.91
C ASP A 164 -7.57 10.87 -12.40
N GLU A 165 -7.81 11.86 -13.26
CA GLU A 165 -8.72 12.97 -12.96
C GLU A 165 -10.19 12.63 -13.23
N ARG A 166 -10.45 11.56 -14.00
CA ARG A 166 -11.80 11.14 -14.37
C ARG A 166 -12.56 10.46 -13.24
N GLY A 167 -11.85 10.01 -12.21
CA GLY A 167 -12.42 9.43 -11.01
C GLY A 167 -12.82 7.96 -11.15
N ALA A 168 -12.16 7.20 -12.02
CA ALA A 168 -12.34 5.75 -12.09
C ALA A 168 -11.90 5.08 -10.77
N LEU A 169 -12.46 3.90 -10.50
CA LEU A 169 -12.15 3.13 -9.31
C LEU A 169 -10.78 2.45 -9.46
N LEU A 170 -10.12 2.15 -8.35
CA LEU A 170 -8.85 1.42 -8.37
C LEU A 170 -9.05 0.00 -8.91
N THR A 171 -10.22 -0.58 -8.65
CA THR A 171 -10.66 -1.86 -9.24
C THR A 171 -10.55 -1.87 -10.77
N ASP A 172 -10.94 -0.77 -11.43
CA ASP A 172 -10.90 -0.63 -12.89
C ASP A 172 -9.46 -0.58 -13.39
N HIS A 173 -8.58 0.13 -12.66
CA HIS A 173 -7.15 0.21 -12.98
C HIS A 173 -6.44 -1.14 -12.79
N ILE A 174 -6.80 -1.91 -11.76
CA ILE A 174 -6.28 -3.28 -11.57
C ILE A 174 -6.66 -4.16 -12.76
N GLU A 175 -7.92 -4.11 -13.19
CA GLU A 175 -8.39 -4.90 -14.33
C GLU A 175 -7.65 -4.51 -15.62
N ALA A 176 -7.47 -3.21 -15.85
CA ALA A 176 -6.74 -2.69 -17.01
C ALA A 176 -5.28 -3.17 -17.03
N VAL A 177 -4.58 -3.13 -15.89
CA VAL A 177 -3.19 -3.61 -15.78
C VAL A 177 -3.10 -5.11 -16.04
N LEU A 178 -3.98 -5.92 -15.46
CA LEU A 178 -4.02 -7.36 -15.70
C LEU A 178 -4.38 -7.71 -17.15
N ALA A 179 -5.26 -6.94 -17.79
CA ALA A 179 -5.56 -7.09 -19.22
C ALA A 179 -4.33 -6.76 -20.07
N GLN A 180 -3.61 -5.68 -19.75
CA GLN A 180 -2.39 -5.29 -20.45
C GLN A 180 -1.27 -6.33 -20.30
N MET A 181 -1.05 -6.86 -19.10
CA MET A 181 -0.07 -7.93 -18.87
C MET A 181 -0.38 -9.17 -19.73
N ARG A 182 -1.65 -9.58 -19.80
CA ARG A 182 -2.09 -10.69 -20.65
C ARG A 182 -1.85 -10.41 -22.14
N ALA A 183 -2.14 -9.20 -22.60
CA ALA A 183 -1.90 -8.81 -23.98
C ALA A 183 -0.41 -8.87 -24.34
N VAL A 184 0.46 -8.34 -23.48
CA VAL A 184 1.93 -8.37 -23.68
C VAL A 184 2.44 -9.81 -23.77
N LEU A 185 2.01 -10.69 -22.85
CA LEU A 185 2.43 -12.10 -22.86
C LEU A 185 1.88 -12.87 -24.07
N ALA A 186 0.67 -12.54 -24.54
CA ALA A 186 0.09 -13.17 -25.73
C ALA A 186 0.71 -12.69 -27.05
N SER A 187 1.34 -11.51 -27.05
CA SER A 187 2.05 -10.95 -28.20
C SER A 187 3.49 -11.44 -28.37
N ASP A 188 4.00 -12.24 -27.42
CA ASP A 188 5.31 -12.86 -27.51
C ASP A 188 5.26 -14.07 -28.48
N PRO A 189 6.00 -14.09 -29.60
CA PRO A 189 5.94 -15.18 -30.56
C PRO A 189 6.56 -16.50 -30.06
N GLY A 190 7.34 -16.46 -28.97
CA GLY A 190 8.17 -17.59 -28.52
C GLY A 190 9.45 -17.75 -29.33
#